data_AF-A0A3R9JKQ3-F1
#
_entry.id   AF-A0A3R9JKQ3-F1
#
_cell.length_a   1.000
_cell.length_b   1.000
_cell.length_c   1.000
_cell.angle_alpha   90.00
_cell.angle_beta   90.00
_cell.angle_gamma   90.00
#
_symmetry.space_group_name_H-M   'P 1'
#
loop_
_entity.id
_entity.type
_entity.pdbx_description
1 polymer ?
#
loop_
_entity_poly.entity_id
_entity_poly.type
_entity_poly.pdbx_seq_one_letter_code
_entity_poly.pdbx_strand_id
1 'polypeptide(L)'
;MKNIRKRYKELAHVVPHKLQHTGATLAKQAGLSLEAISEALTHIDKEVTKTYVNTKDTVNQTVADIAFRSLKNDGVNFRVTLDF
;
A
#
# COMPACT_ATOMS: atom_id res chain seq x y z
N MET A 1 -23.18 -5.05 -10.62
CA MET A 1 -22.34 -5.15 -11.84
C MET A 1 -23.06 -4.91 -13.16
N LYS A 2 -24.36 -5.27 -13.33
CA LYS A 2 -25.11 -5.01 -14.57
C LYS A 2 -25.12 -3.53 -14.99
N ASN A 3 -25.31 -2.61 -14.03
CA ASN A 3 -25.34 -1.17 -14.30
C ASN A 3 -24.00 -0.60 -14.77
N ILE A 4 -22.87 -1.07 -14.21
CA ILE A 4 -21.53 -0.63 -14.60
C ILE A 4 -21.24 -1.08 -16.04
N ARG A 5 -21.52 -2.36 -16.36
CA ARG A 5 -21.38 -2.89 -17.73
C ARG A 5 -22.28 -2.20 -18.75
N LYS A 6 -23.46 -1.74 -18.33
CA LYS A 6 -24.37 -1.00 -19.20
C LYS A 6 -23.84 0.41 -19.53
N ARG A 7 -23.21 1.07 -18.56
CA ARG A 7 -22.70 2.45 -18.70
C ARG A 7 -21.32 2.53 -19.33
N TYR A 8 -20.49 1.52 -19.08
CA TYR A 8 -19.11 1.45 -19.54
C TYR A 8 -18.90 0.12 -20.28
N LYS A 9 -19.18 0.12 -21.58
CA LYS A 9 -19.13 -1.08 -22.43
C LYS A 9 -17.71 -1.38 -22.92
N GLU A 10 -16.86 -0.37 -22.92
CA GLU A 10 -15.45 -0.38 -23.27
C GLU A 10 -14.55 -0.96 -22.17
N LEU A 11 -15.05 -1.00 -20.92
CA LEU A 11 -14.32 -1.60 -19.82
C LEU A 11 -14.23 -3.12 -19.98
N ALA A 12 -13.03 -3.66 -19.72
CA ALA A 12 -12.83 -5.10 -19.59
C ALA A 12 -13.79 -5.70 -18.55
N HIS A 13 -14.02 -7.00 -18.60
CA HIS A 13 -14.93 -7.66 -17.65
C HIS A 13 -14.44 -7.46 -16.20
N VAL A 14 -15.15 -6.62 -15.45
CA VAL A 14 -14.88 -6.40 -14.02
C VAL A 14 -15.89 -7.17 -13.17
N VAL A 15 -15.37 -7.75 -12.09
CA VAL A 15 -16.14 -8.37 -10.99
C VAL A 15 -16.05 -7.48 -9.75
N PRO A 16 -17.03 -7.52 -8.83
CA PRO A 16 -17.12 -6.59 -7.70
C PRO A 16 -15.81 -6.48 -6.90
N HIS A 17 -15.19 -7.62 -6.65
CA HIS A 17 -13.94 -7.70 -5.91
C HIS A 17 -12.76 -6.98 -6.61
N LYS A 18 -12.58 -7.14 -7.93
CA LYS A 18 -11.53 -6.41 -8.68
C LYS A 18 -11.73 -4.90 -8.64
N LEU A 19 -12.99 -4.45 -8.62
CA LEU A 19 -13.30 -3.03 -8.48
C LEU A 19 -12.95 -2.51 -7.08
N GLN A 20 -13.22 -3.31 -6.03
CA GLN A 20 -12.85 -2.97 -4.66
C GLN A 20 -11.32 -2.84 -4.49
N HIS A 21 -10.53 -3.73 -5.10
CA HIS A 21 -9.06 -3.57 -5.14
C HIS A 21 -8.63 -2.24 -5.79
N THR A 22 -9.26 -1.89 -6.91
CA THR A 22 -8.97 -0.64 -7.62
C THR A 22 -9.35 0.57 -6.77
N GLY A 23 -10.52 0.54 -6.12
CA GLY A 23 -10.99 1.59 -5.23
C GLY A 23 -10.09 1.76 -3.99
N ALA A 24 -9.69 0.66 -3.35
CA ALA A 24 -8.78 0.68 -2.21
C ALA A 24 -7.41 1.25 -2.58
N THR A 25 -6.89 0.88 -3.76
CA THR A 25 -5.62 1.39 -4.28
C THR A 25 -5.70 2.90 -4.54
N LEU A 26 -6.75 3.37 -5.20
CA LEU A 26 -6.97 4.81 -5.46
C LEU A 26 -7.11 5.61 -4.15
N ALA A 27 -7.85 5.08 -3.18
CA ALA A 27 -8.01 5.70 -1.87
C ALA A 27 -6.66 5.85 -1.15
N LYS A 28 -5.81 4.80 -1.19
CA LYS A 28 -4.47 4.86 -0.62
C LYS A 28 -3.58 5.88 -1.31
N GLN A 29 -3.64 5.96 -2.64
CA GLN A 29 -2.89 6.94 -3.43
C GLN A 29 -3.36 8.39 -3.16
N ALA A 30 -4.64 8.58 -2.87
CA ALA A 30 -5.20 9.87 -2.45
C ALA A 30 -4.81 10.28 -1.01
N GLY A 31 -3.99 9.47 -0.32
CA GLY A 31 -3.49 9.77 1.02
C GLY A 31 -4.40 9.29 2.15
N LEU A 32 -5.45 8.51 1.87
CA LEU A 32 -6.29 7.94 2.92
C LEU A 32 -5.51 6.89 3.73
N SER A 33 -5.77 6.86 5.04
CA SER A 33 -5.18 5.86 5.91
C SER A 33 -5.73 4.47 5.56
N LEU A 34 -4.93 3.42 5.81
CA LEU A 34 -5.40 2.04 5.65
C LEU A 34 -6.59 1.74 6.56
N GLU A 35 -6.72 2.47 7.66
CA GLU A 35 -7.79 2.32 8.65
C GLU A 35 -9.12 2.82 8.12
N ALA A 36 -9.16 4.02 7.52
CA ALA A 36 -10.35 4.54 6.87
C ALA A 36 -10.79 3.67 5.67
N ILE A 37 -9.83 3.10 4.93
CA ILE A 37 -10.11 2.16 3.83
C ILE A 37 -10.64 0.83 4.39
N SER A 38 -10.06 0.33 5.49
CA SER A 38 -10.49 -0.90 6.16
C SER A 38 -11.92 -0.76 6.68
N GLU A 39 -12.25 0.37 7.27
CA GLU A 39 -13.59 0.69 7.76
C GLU A 39 -14.59 0.79 6.61
N ALA A 40 -14.27 1.53 5.54
CA ALA A 40 -15.12 1.67 4.36
C ALA A 40 -15.39 0.34 3.64
N LEU A 41 -14.45 -0.61 3.72
CA LEU A 41 -14.58 -1.96 3.17
C LEU A 41 -15.03 -3.00 4.20
N THR A 42 -15.31 -2.60 5.44
CA THR A 42 -15.76 -3.47 6.54
C THR A 42 -14.84 -4.67 6.80
N HIS A 43 -13.53 -4.47 6.64
CA HIS A 43 -12.54 -5.52 6.90
C HIS A 43 -12.31 -5.71 8.40
N ILE A 44 -12.23 -6.97 8.82
CA ILE A 44 -11.95 -7.38 10.21
C ILE A 44 -10.57 -6.92 10.67
N ASP A 45 -9.59 -6.84 9.75
CA ASP A 45 -8.21 -6.46 10.08
C ASP A 45 -7.59 -5.58 8.97
N LYS A 46 -6.68 -4.70 9.38
CA LYS A 46 -5.82 -3.91 8.51
C LYS A 46 -4.95 -4.80 7.63
N GLU A 47 -4.60 -6.00 8.09
CA GLU A 47 -3.83 -6.96 7.30
C GLU A 47 -4.61 -7.46 6.07
N VAL A 48 -5.93 -7.66 6.21
CA VAL A 48 -6.81 -7.99 5.08
C VAL A 48 -6.83 -6.84 4.07
N THR A 49 -6.89 -5.60 4.55
CA THR A 49 -6.87 -4.39 3.70
C THR A 49 -5.58 -4.24 2.89
N LYS A 50 -4.44 -4.76 3.38
CA LYS A 50 -3.18 -4.77 2.60
C LYS A 50 -3.30 -5.57 1.32
N THR A 51 -4.01 -6.70 1.33
CA THR A 51 -4.24 -7.50 0.11
C THR A 51 -5.08 -6.75 -0.91
N TYR A 52 -5.91 -5.79 -0.45
CA TYR A 52 -6.77 -4.98 -1.30
C TYR A 52 -6.04 -3.82 -1.99
N VAL A 53 -4.93 -3.36 -1.42
CA VAL A 53 -4.16 -2.22 -1.91
C VAL A 53 -2.97 -2.73 -2.73
N ASN A 54 -2.96 -2.45 -4.04
CA ASN A 54 -1.88 -2.86 -4.93
C ASN A 54 -0.75 -1.81 -4.99
N THR A 55 -0.39 -1.23 -3.84
CA THR A 55 0.75 -0.31 -3.75
C THR A 55 1.95 -1.06 -3.18
N LYS A 56 3.14 -0.81 -3.73
CA LYS A 56 4.38 -1.16 -3.02
C LYS A 56 4.30 -0.53 -1.64
N ASP A 57 4.58 -1.28 -0.57
CA ASP A 57 4.70 -0.70 0.77
C ASP A 57 5.69 0.47 0.69
N THR A 58 5.19 1.70 0.72
CA THR A 58 6.02 2.89 0.89
C THR A 58 6.43 2.89 2.36
N VAL A 59 7.45 2.10 2.65
CA VAL A 59 8.18 2.24 3.91
C VAL A 59 8.87 3.59 3.79
N ASN A 60 8.58 4.51 4.71
CA ASN A 60 9.35 5.74 4.88
C ASN A 60 10.76 5.37 5.37
N GLN A 61 11.55 4.73 4.52
CA GLN A 61 12.96 4.49 4.75
C GLN A 61 13.66 5.74 4.24
N THR A 62 14.33 6.43 5.15
CA THR A 62 15.18 7.53 4.75
C THR A 62 16.32 7.00 3.89
N VAL A 63 16.89 7.83 3.03
CA VAL A 63 18.07 7.43 2.24
C VAL A 63 19.21 6.98 3.18
N ALA A 64 19.26 7.55 4.40
CA ALA A 64 20.18 7.13 5.46
C ALA A 64 19.92 5.70 5.96
N ASP A 65 18.66 5.29 6.15
CA ASP A 65 18.30 3.92 6.54
C ASP A 65 18.69 2.90 5.46
N ILE A 66 18.50 3.25 4.19
CA ILE A 66 18.89 2.41 3.05
C ILE A 66 20.41 2.28 2.99
N ALA A 67 21.13 3.40 3.07
CA ALA A 67 22.59 3.42 3.06
C ALA A 67 23.17 2.64 4.25
N PHE A 68 22.61 2.82 5.46
CA PHE A 68 23.05 2.11 6.66
C PHE A 68 22.87 0.59 6.54
N ARG A 69 21.72 0.13 6.02
CA ARG A 69 21.48 -1.30 5.79
C ARG A 69 22.42 -1.89 4.74
N SER A 70 22.65 -1.18 3.63
CA SER A 70 23.61 -1.60 2.61
C SER A 70 25.02 -1.75 3.19
N LEU A 71 25.50 -0.75 3.94
CA LEU A 71 26.83 -0.77 4.56
C LEU A 71 26.99 -1.87 5.62
N LYS A 72 25.94 -2.10 6.43
CA LYS A 72 25.93 -3.18 7.43
C LYS A 72 25.98 -4.57 6.79
N ASN A 73 25.31 -4.75 5.65
CA ASN A 73 25.32 -6.00 4.90
C ASN A 73 26.67 -6.26 4.20
N ASP A 74 27.39 -5.20 3.86
CA ASP A 74 28.76 -5.26 3.29
C ASP A 74 29.85 -5.47 4.37
N GLY A 75 29.45 -5.72 5.63
CA GLY A 75 30.37 -6.00 6.74
C GLY A 75 31.03 -4.77 7.37
N VAL A 76 30.60 -3.56 7.01
CA VAL A 76 31.15 -2.31 7.57
C VAL A 76 30.45 -2.00 8.89
N ASN A 77 31.18 -2.12 10.00
CA ASN A 77 30.66 -1.82 11.34
C ASN A 77 30.93 -0.36 11.71
N PHE A 78 30.01 0.54 11.41
CA PHE A 78 30.06 1.92 11.90
C PHE A 78 29.48 2.00 13.31
N ARG A 79 30.37 2.05 14.30
CA ARG A 79 30.01 2.37 15.68
C ARG A 79 29.81 3.88 15.78
N VAL A 80 28.59 4.35 15.56
CA VAL A 80 28.23 5.76 15.78
C VAL A 80 28.00 5.95 17.28
N THR A 81 29.02 6.44 17.98
CA THR A 81 28.84 6.99 19.33
C THR A 81 28.29 8.40 19.15
N LEU A 82 27.00 8.59 19.42
CA LEU A 82 26.41 9.91 19.59
C LEU A 82 26.65 10.29 21.06
N ASP A 83 27.77 10.95 21.33
CA ASP A 83 27.96 11.64 22.59
C ASP A 83 27.22 12.99 22.49
N PHE A 84 26.22 13.17 23.36
CA PHE A 84 25.44 14.40 23.51
C PHE A 84 26.26 15.50 24.18
#